data_AF-A0A914G465-F1
#
_entry.id   AF-A0A914G465-F1
#
_cell.length_a   1.000
_cell.length_b   1.000
_cell.length_c   1.000
_cell.angle_alpha   90.00
_cell.angle_beta   90.00
_cell.angle_gamma   90.00
#
_symmetry.space_group_name_H-M   'P 1'
#
loop_
_entity.id
_entity.type
_entity.pdbx_description
1 polymer ?
#
loop_
_entity_poly.entity_id
_entity_poly.type
_entity_poly.pdbx_seq_one_letter_code
_entity_poly.pdbx_strand_id
1 'polypeptide(L)'
;MDGTEGHLQVKFLATDFSSESIPSGITSIPASATANEFNALLNATAAENDDNWKEVSFDFLIAGILFRGNLENFIVENNIAQESIIEVECILRQPAPEPDLDIPHEDWISGIKTTADYIFSTTYGGELTAFSHKGVKLGSLSFGEDPLKCLDVLTVAGVPCVVTGSQDQVITLSKIQKTNKKLTFEPWQVYRGHERSVECVSAKSDGTRIVSGGFDSFLKVWNTEDGSFI
;
A
#
# COMPACT_ATOMS: atom_id res chain seq x y z
N MET A 1 -1.22 13.23 -50.64
CA MET A 1 0.19 13.53 -50.36
C MET A 1 0.58 12.56 -49.27
N ASP A 2 1.30 11.51 -49.66
CA ASP A 2 1.68 10.39 -48.81
C ASP A 2 2.54 10.89 -47.66
N GLY A 3 2.00 10.86 -46.45
CA GLY A 3 2.78 10.99 -45.23
C GLY A 3 3.47 9.66 -44.99
N THR A 4 4.77 9.60 -45.24
CA THR A 4 5.59 8.49 -44.75
C THR A 4 5.49 8.48 -43.23
N GLU A 5 4.73 7.54 -42.66
CA GLU A 5 4.74 7.29 -41.23
C GLU A 5 6.20 7.03 -40.82
N GLY A 6 6.74 7.87 -39.92
CA GLY A 6 8.07 7.65 -39.39
C GLY A 6 8.09 6.33 -38.63
N HIS A 7 9.10 5.49 -38.83
CA HIS A 7 9.30 4.28 -38.03
C HIS A 7 10.47 4.48 -37.08
N LEU A 8 10.36 3.92 -35.88
CA LEU A 8 11.37 3.96 -34.84
C LEU A 8 11.81 2.54 -34.48
N GLN A 9 13.09 2.39 -34.12
CA GLN A 9 13.64 1.12 -33.69
C GLN A 9 13.44 0.95 -32.19
N VAL A 10 12.71 -0.10 -31.82
CA VAL A 10 12.35 -0.42 -30.44
C VAL A 10 12.89 -1.79 -30.07
N LYS A 11 13.33 -1.95 -28.83
CA LYS A 11 13.69 -3.24 -28.24
C LYS A 11 12.88 -3.46 -26.97
N PHE A 12 12.11 -4.54 -26.93
CA PHE A 12 11.33 -4.90 -25.75
C PHE A 12 12.17 -5.67 -24.73
N LEU A 13 12.04 -5.30 -23.46
CA LEU A 13 12.73 -5.92 -22.34
C LEU A 13 11.69 -6.50 -21.36
N ALA A 14 11.84 -7.77 -20.99
CA ALA A 14 11.00 -8.41 -19.99
C ALA A 14 11.66 -8.26 -18.60
N THR A 15 10.95 -7.73 -17.61
CA THR A 15 11.48 -7.64 -16.24
C THR A 15 11.02 -8.83 -15.38
N ASP A 16 9.77 -9.26 -15.53
CA ASP A 16 9.09 -10.11 -14.53
C ASP A 16 8.46 -11.41 -15.08
N PHE A 17 8.68 -11.77 -16.35
CA PHE A 17 8.17 -13.01 -16.94
C PHE A 17 9.20 -13.66 -17.89
N SER A 18 9.01 -14.95 -18.23
CA SER A 18 9.96 -15.70 -19.05
C SER A 18 10.26 -14.95 -20.35
N SER A 19 11.49 -14.45 -20.47
CA SER A 19 11.97 -13.66 -21.60
C SER A 19 11.93 -14.40 -22.95
N GLU A 20 11.65 -15.70 -22.94
CA GLU A 20 11.51 -16.55 -24.13
C GLU A 20 10.24 -16.23 -24.94
N SER A 21 9.23 -15.60 -24.34
CA SER A 21 7.95 -15.30 -24.99
C SER A 21 7.89 -13.92 -25.66
N ILE A 22 8.85 -13.02 -25.39
CA ILE A 22 8.90 -11.68 -26.00
C ILE A 22 9.85 -11.68 -27.21
N PRO A 23 9.58 -10.91 -28.27
CA PRO A 23 10.57 -10.59 -29.29
C PRO A 23 11.82 -9.94 -28.66
N SER A 24 12.91 -10.71 -28.59
CA SER A 24 14.22 -10.25 -28.10
C SER A 24 15.00 -9.40 -29.12
N GLY A 25 14.49 -9.33 -30.36
CA GLY A 25 15.07 -8.57 -31.45
C GLY A 25 14.68 -7.09 -31.45
N ILE A 26 15.43 -6.30 -32.24
CA ILE A 26 15.06 -4.92 -32.55
C ILE A 26 13.92 -4.95 -33.56
N THR A 27 12.80 -4.30 -33.23
CA THR A 27 11.60 -4.23 -34.07
C THR A 27 11.37 -2.80 -34.55
N SER A 28 11.02 -2.66 -35.83
CA SER A 28 10.63 -1.38 -36.42
C SER A 28 9.15 -1.14 -36.19
N ILE A 29 8.79 -0.08 -35.46
CA ILE A 29 7.40 0.24 -35.08
C ILE A 29 7.05 1.64 -35.58
N PRO A 30 5.83 1.88 -36.10
CA PRO A 30 5.38 3.23 -36.45
C PRO A 30 5.50 4.20 -35.27
N ALA A 31 5.89 5.44 -35.52
CA ALA A 31 5.99 6.49 -34.51
C ALA A 31 4.59 6.91 -33.98
N SER A 32 3.54 6.64 -34.75
CA SER A 32 2.14 6.79 -34.33
C SER A 32 1.70 5.71 -33.34
N ALA A 33 2.52 4.68 -33.11
CA ALA A 33 2.10 3.50 -32.37
C ALA A 33 1.78 3.79 -30.91
N THR A 34 0.72 3.12 -30.43
CA THR A 34 0.20 3.24 -29.08
C THR A 34 0.52 2.00 -28.25
N ALA A 35 0.29 2.09 -26.93
CA ALA A 35 0.41 0.92 -26.03
C ALA A 35 -0.48 -0.27 -26.47
N ASN A 36 -1.58 -0.03 -27.18
CA ASN A 36 -2.43 -1.11 -27.70
C ASN A 36 -1.73 -1.89 -28.81
N GLU A 37 -1.00 -1.21 -29.69
CA GLU A 37 -0.24 -1.84 -30.76
C GLU A 37 0.97 -2.59 -30.22
N PHE A 38 1.63 -2.06 -29.20
CA PHE A 38 2.70 -2.77 -28.50
C PHE A 38 2.15 -4.06 -27.85
N ASN A 39 0.99 -3.98 -27.19
CA ASN A 39 0.30 -5.15 -26.63
C ASN A 39 -0.05 -6.19 -27.70
N ALA A 40 -0.61 -5.75 -28.83
CA ALA A 40 -0.98 -6.65 -29.92
C ALA A 40 0.25 -7.35 -30.52
N LEU A 41 1.34 -6.62 -30.74
CA LEU A 41 2.60 -7.17 -31.23
C LEU A 41 3.17 -8.22 -30.28
N LEU A 42 3.25 -7.90 -28.99
CA LEU A 42 3.80 -8.81 -27.99
C LEU A 42 2.97 -10.07 -27.83
N ASN A 43 1.65 -9.96 -27.78
CA ASN A 43 0.77 -11.13 -27.68
C ASN A 43 0.81 -11.99 -28.95
N ALA A 44 0.94 -11.39 -30.13
CA ALA A 44 1.09 -12.12 -31.38
C ALA A 44 2.40 -12.92 -31.41
N THR A 45 3.53 -12.30 -31.06
CA THR A 45 4.83 -13.00 -31.00
C THR A 45 4.86 -14.08 -29.91
N ALA A 46 4.22 -13.82 -28.75
CA ALA A 46 4.16 -14.80 -27.68
C ALA A 46 3.32 -16.04 -28.08
N ALA A 47 2.20 -15.84 -28.79
CA ALA A 47 1.37 -16.92 -29.30
C ALA A 47 2.04 -17.76 -30.41
N GLU A 48 2.99 -17.18 -31.16
CA GLU A 48 3.81 -17.94 -32.12
C GLU A 48 4.85 -18.84 -31.44
N ASN A 49 5.33 -18.44 -30.25
CA ASN A 49 6.37 -19.16 -29.51
C ASN A 49 5.80 -20.17 -28.49
N ASP A 50 4.57 -19.97 -28.02
CA ASP A 50 3.89 -20.84 -27.04
C ASP A 50 2.42 -21.07 -27.41
N ASP A 51 2.09 -22.30 -27.83
CA ASP A 51 0.73 -22.73 -28.17
C ASP A 51 -0.28 -22.61 -27.01
N ASN A 52 0.18 -22.52 -25.76
CA ASN A 52 -0.67 -22.35 -24.58
C ASN A 52 -0.77 -20.89 -24.10
N TRP A 53 -0.25 -19.93 -24.87
CA TRP A 53 -0.27 -18.52 -24.51
C TRP A 53 -1.69 -18.01 -24.28
N LYS A 54 -1.87 -17.31 -23.16
CA LYS A 54 -3.10 -16.55 -22.88
C LYS A 54 -2.79 -15.08 -23.02
N GLU A 55 -3.62 -14.39 -23.77
CA GLU A 55 -3.48 -12.95 -23.97
C GLU A 55 -3.44 -12.23 -22.62
N VAL A 56 -2.38 -11.44 -22.42
CA VAL A 56 -2.18 -10.61 -21.24
C VAL A 56 -2.02 -9.16 -21.65
N SER A 57 -2.38 -8.25 -20.76
CA SER A 57 -2.15 -6.83 -20.97
C SER A 57 -0.83 -6.44 -20.30
N PHE A 58 -0.03 -5.66 -21.00
CA PHE A 58 1.21 -5.05 -20.54
C PHE A 58 1.02 -3.54 -20.40
N ASP A 59 1.66 -2.99 -19.38
CA ASP A 59 2.07 -1.60 -19.32
C ASP A 59 3.54 -1.51 -19.79
N PHE A 60 3.94 -0.32 -20.26
CA PHE A 60 5.25 -0.12 -20.87
C PHE A 60 5.98 1.04 -20.20
N LEU A 61 7.27 0.87 -19.92
CA LEU A 61 8.14 1.94 -19.44
C LEU A 61 9.18 2.23 -20.53
N ILE A 62 9.38 3.51 -20.81
CA ILE A 62 10.45 3.98 -21.70
C ILE A 62 11.27 4.97 -20.89
N ALA A 63 12.57 4.69 -20.71
CA ALA A 63 13.44 5.45 -19.81
C ALA A 63 12.87 5.58 -18.38
N GLY A 64 12.21 4.52 -17.88
CA GLY A 64 11.58 4.50 -16.56
C GLY A 64 10.26 5.28 -16.43
N ILE A 65 9.75 5.85 -17.53
CA ILE A 65 8.50 6.62 -17.56
C ILE A 65 7.40 5.78 -18.21
N LEU A 66 6.22 5.78 -17.59
CA LEU A 66 5.06 5.04 -18.07
C LEU A 66 4.59 5.58 -19.42
N PHE A 67 4.69 4.75 -20.46
CA PHE A 67 4.30 5.07 -21.81
C PHE A 67 2.76 5.21 -21.92
N ARG A 68 2.32 6.37 -22.39
CA ARG A 68 0.93 6.76 -22.58
C ARG A 68 0.80 7.55 -23.87
N GLY A 69 -0.30 7.37 -24.61
CA GLY A 69 -0.51 8.03 -25.88
C GLY A 69 0.21 7.32 -27.05
N ASN A 70 0.77 8.11 -27.95
CA ASN A 70 1.56 7.61 -29.09
C ASN A 70 3.07 7.82 -28.86
N LEU A 71 3.88 7.03 -29.57
CA LEU A 71 5.33 7.00 -29.38
C LEU A 71 6.01 8.33 -29.76
N GLU A 72 5.58 8.97 -30.83
CA GLU A 72 6.13 10.26 -31.30
C GLU A 72 5.98 11.36 -30.26
N ASN A 73 4.77 11.60 -29.76
CA ASN A 73 4.52 12.63 -28.75
C ASN A 73 5.27 12.31 -27.47
N PHE A 74 5.28 11.04 -27.05
CA PHE A 74 5.97 10.62 -25.84
C PHE A 74 7.48 10.90 -25.91
N ILE A 75 8.12 10.63 -27.05
CA ILE A 75 9.54 10.91 -27.26
C ILE A 75 9.84 12.40 -27.20
N VAL A 76 9.01 13.21 -27.87
CA VAL A 76 9.18 14.67 -27.90
C VAL A 76 8.97 15.27 -26.51
N GLU A 77 7.93 14.86 -25.79
CA GLU A 77 7.62 15.35 -24.44
C GLU A 77 8.70 15.00 -23.42
N ASN A 78 9.29 13.81 -23.54
CA ASN A 78 10.30 13.32 -22.59
C ASN A 78 11.75 13.54 -23.07
N ASN A 79 11.97 14.28 -24.16
CA ASN A 79 13.29 14.56 -24.76
C ASN A 79 14.15 13.30 -24.98
N ILE A 80 13.54 12.22 -25.49
CA ILE A 80 14.23 10.96 -25.77
C ILE A 80 14.96 11.07 -27.12
N ALA A 81 16.22 10.64 -27.17
CA ALA A 81 17.01 10.69 -28.40
C ALA A 81 16.45 9.74 -29.48
N GLN A 82 16.11 10.29 -30.65
CA GLN A 82 15.56 9.52 -31.78
C GLN A 82 16.61 8.71 -32.56
N GLU A 83 17.90 9.00 -32.36
CA GLU A 83 19.01 8.31 -33.05
C GLU A 83 19.42 7.00 -32.37
N SER A 84 18.79 6.63 -31.26
CA SER A 84 19.07 5.41 -30.51
C SER A 84 17.91 4.41 -30.54
N ILE A 85 18.23 3.13 -30.35
CA ILE A 85 17.23 2.10 -30.09
C ILE A 85 16.50 2.45 -28.81
N ILE A 86 15.17 2.51 -28.88
CA ILE A 86 14.32 2.81 -27.73
C ILE A 86 14.06 1.52 -26.97
N GLU A 87 14.58 1.44 -25.75
CA GLU A 87 14.32 0.33 -24.86
C GLU A 87 12.95 0.51 -24.20
N VAL A 88 12.08 -0.48 -24.38
CA VAL A 88 10.72 -0.53 -23.82
C VAL A 88 10.68 -1.66 -22.81
N GLU A 89 10.61 -1.35 -21.53
CA GLU A 89 10.40 -2.34 -20.49
C GLU A 89 8.92 -2.71 -20.43
N CYS A 90 8.63 -4.01 -20.49
CA CYS A 90 7.28 -4.57 -20.45
C CYS A 90 6.97 -5.05 -19.03
N ILE A 91 5.92 -4.48 -18.44
CA ILE A 91 5.41 -4.89 -17.13
C ILE A 91 4.00 -5.48 -17.29
N LEU A 92 3.70 -6.56 -16.59
CA LEU A 92 2.36 -7.15 -16.62
C LEU A 92 1.36 -6.19 -15.98
N ARG A 93 0.34 -5.79 -16.73
CA ARG A 93 -0.72 -4.93 -16.24
C ARG A 93 -1.56 -5.70 -15.23
N GLN A 94 -1.57 -5.23 -14.00
CA GLN A 94 -2.49 -5.73 -12.99
C GLN A 94 -3.85 -5.03 -13.17
N PRO A 95 -4.98 -5.77 -13.08
CA PRO A 95 -6.28 -5.15 -13.04
C PRO A 95 -6.37 -4.20 -11.84
N ALA A 96 -7.21 -3.16 -11.95
CA ALA A 96 -7.45 -2.28 -10.82
C ALA A 96 -7.94 -3.13 -9.62
N PRO A 97 -7.37 -2.95 -8.41
CA PRO A 97 -7.81 -3.70 -7.24
C PRO A 97 -9.27 -3.33 -6.95
N GLU A 98 -10.12 -4.35 -6.84
CA GLU A 98 -11.50 -4.20 -6.40
C GLU A 98 -11.61 -4.52 -4.91
N PRO A 99 -12.51 -3.87 -4.16
CA PRO A 99 -12.71 -4.19 -2.76
C PRO A 99 -13.36 -5.57 -2.60
N ASP A 100 -12.67 -6.48 -1.90
CA ASP A 100 -13.22 -7.79 -1.56
C ASP A 100 -14.35 -7.71 -0.52
N LEU A 101 -14.35 -6.66 0.32
CA LEU A 101 -15.22 -6.56 1.49
C LEU A 101 -15.44 -5.12 1.98
N ASP A 102 -16.68 -4.82 2.41
CA ASP A 102 -17.05 -3.62 3.15
C ASP A 102 -17.40 -3.96 4.61
N ILE A 103 -16.75 -3.30 5.58
CA ILE A 103 -17.01 -3.49 7.03
C ILE A 103 -17.61 -2.20 7.62
N PRO A 104 -18.91 -2.16 7.93
CA PRO A 104 -19.55 -0.94 8.45
C PRO A 104 -19.09 -0.62 9.88
N HIS A 105 -18.94 0.67 10.17
CA HIS A 105 -18.65 1.22 11.50
C HIS A 105 -19.73 2.24 11.88
N GLU A 106 -19.96 2.43 13.17
CA GLU A 106 -20.97 3.39 13.67
C GLU A 106 -20.54 4.86 13.51
N ASP A 107 -19.23 5.09 13.34
CA ASP A 107 -18.64 6.42 13.16
C ASP A 107 -17.43 6.35 12.21
N TRP A 108 -16.86 7.51 11.86
CA TRP A 108 -15.71 7.64 10.98
C TRP A 108 -14.50 6.91 11.54
N ILE A 109 -13.86 6.12 10.67
CA ILE A 109 -12.66 5.37 11.01
C ILE A 109 -11.48 6.35 11.04
N SER A 110 -10.76 6.36 12.15
CA SER A 110 -9.60 7.23 12.36
C SER A 110 -8.27 6.52 12.18
N GLY A 111 -8.19 5.23 12.51
CA GLY A 111 -6.97 4.45 12.45
C GLY A 111 -7.27 3.00 12.07
N ILE A 112 -6.32 2.37 11.37
CA ILE A 112 -6.39 0.96 10.99
C ILE A 112 -5.01 0.33 11.17
N LYS A 113 -4.96 -0.88 11.71
CA LYS A 113 -3.75 -1.71 11.72
C LYS A 113 -4.10 -3.16 11.46
N THR A 114 -3.34 -3.83 10.60
CA THR A 114 -3.50 -5.26 10.34
C THR A 114 -2.36 -6.05 10.98
N THR A 115 -2.69 -7.27 11.35
CA THR A 115 -1.75 -8.33 11.77
C THR A 115 -2.03 -9.57 10.93
N ALA A 116 -1.23 -10.62 11.08
CA ALA A 116 -1.48 -11.89 10.39
C ALA A 116 -2.89 -12.45 10.67
N ASP A 117 -3.42 -12.23 11.88
CA ASP A 117 -4.67 -12.84 12.32
C ASP A 117 -5.88 -11.87 12.33
N TYR A 118 -5.63 -10.57 12.50
CA TYR A 118 -6.66 -9.59 12.86
C TYR A 118 -6.49 -8.25 12.15
N ILE A 119 -7.62 -7.57 11.96
CA ILE A 119 -7.72 -6.17 11.57
C ILE A 119 -8.20 -5.38 12.79
N PHE A 120 -7.47 -4.34 13.17
CA PHE A 120 -7.86 -3.40 14.22
C PHE A 120 -8.23 -2.07 13.58
N SER A 121 -9.22 -1.43 14.16
CA SER A 121 -9.74 -0.14 13.73
C SER A 121 -10.05 0.72 14.95
N THR A 122 -9.88 2.02 14.82
CA THR A 122 -10.39 3.00 15.78
C THR A 122 -11.33 3.97 15.11
N THR A 123 -12.26 4.55 15.87
CA THR A 123 -13.23 5.51 15.36
C THR A 123 -13.14 6.87 16.05
N TYR A 124 -13.70 7.88 15.41
CA TYR A 124 -13.92 9.20 15.99
C TYR A 124 -14.92 9.18 17.17
N GLY A 125 -15.70 8.11 17.32
CA GLY A 125 -16.58 7.89 18.47
C GLY A 125 -15.91 7.21 19.67
N GLY A 126 -14.58 7.11 19.68
CA GLY A 126 -13.85 6.58 20.83
C GLY A 126 -13.80 5.05 20.92
N GLU A 127 -14.18 4.32 19.86
CA GLU A 127 -14.22 2.85 19.85
C GLU A 127 -13.00 2.26 19.16
N LEU A 128 -12.34 1.30 19.81
CA LEU A 128 -11.41 0.36 19.21
C LEU A 128 -12.15 -0.94 18.91
N THR A 129 -12.11 -1.40 17.66
CA THR A 129 -12.72 -2.68 17.26
C THR A 129 -11.71 -3.58 16.54
N ALA A 130 -11.76 -4.88 16.86
CA ALA A 130 -11.04 -5.91 16.13
C ALA A 130 -11.96 -6.79 15.30
N PHE A 131 -11.49 -7.14 14.11
CA PHE A 131 -12.15 -7.99 13.14
C PHE A 131 -11.23 -9.13 12.72
N SER A 132 -11.82 -10.24 12.29
CA SER A 132 -11.11 -11.20 11.44
C SER A 132 -10.90 -10.63 10.04
N HIS A 133 -9.97 -11.19 9.26
CA HIS A 133 -9.80 -10.87 7.83
C HIS A 133 -11.04 -11.15 6.95
N LYS A 134 -12.08 -11.78 7.51
CA LYS A 134 -13.40 -11.98 6.86
C LYS A 134 -14.45 -10.94 7.29
N GLY A 135 -14.07 -9.90 8.02
CA GLY A 135 -14.97 -8.84 8.50
C GLY A 135 -15.82 -9.16 9.73
N VAL A 136 -15.66 -10.34 10.34
CA VAL A 136 -16.40 -10.68 11.56
C VAL A 136 -15.83 -9.91 12.76
N LYS A 137 -16.65 -9.11 13.45
CA LYS A 137 -16.29 -8.40 14.70
C LYS A 137 -15.98 -9.42 15.80
N LEU A 138 -14.75 -9.36 16.33
CA LEU A 138 -14.25 -10.28 17.36
C LEU A 138 -14.32 -9.67 18.76
N GLY A 139 -14.31 -8.35 18.86
CA GLY A 139 -14.41 -7.61 20.12
C GLY A 139 -14.20 -6.12 19.91
N SER A 140 -14.61 -5.32 20.89
CA SER A 140 -14.35 -3.89 20.92
C SER A 140 -14.15 -3.36 22.35
N LEU A 141 -13.60 -2.16 22.44
CA LEU A 141 -13.40 -1.40 23.67
C LEU A 141 -13.67 0.07 23.38
N SER A 142 -14.53 0.69 24.19
CA SER A 142 -14.78 2.14 24.16
C SER A 142 -13.91 2.83 25.21
N PHE A 143 -13.29 3.95 24.82
CA PHE A 143 -12.43 4.76 25.67
C PHE A 143 -13.11 6.06 26.14
N GLY A 144 -14.40 6.24 25.82
CA GLY A 144 -15.14 7.48 26.04
C GLY A 144 -15.72 8.01 24.73
N GLU A 145 -16.16 9.27 24.74
CA GLU A 145 -16.71 9.97 23.57
C GLU A 145 -15.63 10.76 22.80
N ASP A 146 -14.41 10.86 23.35
CA ASP A 146 -13.33 11.56 22.68
C ASP A 146 -12.79 10.76 21.49
N PRO A 147 -12.53 11.43 20.34
CA PRO A 147 -12.01 10.74 19.16
C PRO A 147 -10.67 10.06 19.40
N LEU A 148 -10.61 8.76 19.13
CA LEU A 148 -9.33 8.11 18.86
C LEU A 148 -8.84 8.59 17.50
N LYS A 149 -7.54 8.88 17.38
CA LYS A 149 -6.93 9.43 16.16
C LYS A 149 -5.99 8.46 15.48
N CYS A 150 -5.35 7.60 16.25
CA CYS A 150 -4.35 6.67 15.75
C CYS A 150 -4.30 5.41 16.60
N LEU A 151 -3.78 4.34 15.99
CA LEU A 151 -3.53 3.08 16.66
C LEU A 151 -2.30 2.38 16.11
N ASP A 152 -1.66 1.55 16.93
CA ASP A 152 -0.66 0.59 16.49
C ASP A 152 -0.72 -0.68 17.35
N VAL A 153 -0.08 -1.77 16.89
CA VAL A 153 -0.08 -3.07 17.58
C VAL A 153 1.35 -3.49 17.84
N LEU A 154 1.60 -4.02 19.04
CA LEU A 154 2.92 -4.43 19.50
C LEU A 154 2.82 -5.61 20.46
N THR A 155 3.95 -6.21 20.81
CA THR A 155 4.03 -7.27 21.83
C THR A 155 4.94 -6.82 22.95
N VAL A 156 4.38 -6.52 24.13
CA VAL A 156 5.14 -6.06 25.30
C VAL A 156 5.35 -7.25 26.23
N ALA A 157 6.61 -7.62 26.47
CA ALA A 157 6.97 -8.76 27.33
C ALA A 157 6.20 -10.07 26.99
N GLY A 158 6.01 -10.35 25.70
CA GLY A 158 5.27 -11.52 25.21
C GLY A 158 3.74 -11.39 25.21
N VAL A 159 3.19 -10.26 25.66
CA VAL A 159 1.75 -9.98 25.67
C VAL A 159 1.37 -9.12 24.46
N PRO A 160 0.47 -9.60 23.57
CA PRO A 160 -0.01 -8.78 22.46
C PRO A 160 -0.82 -7.60 22.99
N CYS A 161 -0.51 -6.41 22.50
CA CYS A 161 -1.08 -5.15 22.94
C CYS A 161 -1.44 -4.28 21.75
N VAL A 162 -2.41 -3.39 21.97
CA VAL A 162 -2.76 -2.31 21.07
C VAL A 162 -2.50 -1.00 21.78
N VAL A 163 -1.87 -0.06 21.09
CA VAL A 163 -1.71 1.31 21.56
C VAL A 163 -2.65 2.20 20.76
N THR A 164 -3.37 3.08 21.45
CA THR A 164 -4.27 4.06 20.84
C THR A 164 -3.87 5.47 21.28
N GLY A 165 -3.92 6.44 20.38
CA GLY A 165 -3.74 7.87 20.68
C GLY A 165 -5.05 8.62 20.42
N SER A 166 -5.35 9.57 21.28
CA SER A 166 -6.67 10.21 21.35
C SER A 166 -6.58 11.75 21.37
N GLN A 167 -7.69 12.38 21.03
CA GLN A 167 -7.87 13.83 21.06
C GLN A 167 -7.78 14.42 22.47
N ASP A 168 -8.10 13.62 23.48
CA ASP A 168 -7.99 13.94 24.91
C ASP A 168 -6.53 14.00 25.42
N GLN A 169 -5.54 13.97 24.51
CA GLN A 169 -4.10 14.07 24.78
C GLN A 169 -3.51 12.81 25.44
N VAL A 170 -4.28 11.73 25.47
CA VAL A 170 -3.91 10.48 26.12
C VAL A 170 -3.49 9.43 25.09
N ILE A 171 -2.45 8.67 25.45
CA ILE A 171 -2.10 7.43 24.77
C ILE A 171 -2.41 6.29 25.72
N THR A 172 -3.17 5.29 25.26
CA THR A 172 -3.51 4.12 26.07
C THR A 172 -2.94 2.86 25.44
N LEU A 173 -2.21 2.08 26.24
CA LEU A 173 -1.76 0.74 25.91
C LEU A 173 -2.73 -0.27 26.53
N SER A 174 -3.34 -1.11 25.72
CA SER A 174 -4.31 -2.13 26.15
C SER A 174 -3.83 -3.53 25.77
N LYS A 175 -3.90 -4.47 26.73
CA LYS A 175 -3.62 -5.89 26.49
C LYS A 175 -4.72 -6.49 25.64
N ILE A 176 -4.33 -7.37 24.72
CA ILE A 176 -5.25 -8.16 23.89
C ILE A 176 -5.31 -9.56 24.49
N GLN A 177 -6.49 -9.97 24.94
CA GLN A 177 -6.74 -11.32 25.43
C GLN A 177 -7.70 -12.04 24.50
N LYS A 178 -7.44 -13.33 24.23
CA LYS A 178 -8.27 -14.16 23.36
C LYS A 178 -8.96 -15.24 24.18
N THR A 179 -10.29 -15.19 24.23
CA THR A 179 -11.12 -16.17 24.94
C THR A 179 -12.23 -16.65 24.02
N ASN A 180 -12.31 -17.96 23.75
CA ASN A 180 -13.37 -18.58 22.94
C ASN A 180 -13.64 -17.87 21.59
N LYS A 181 -12.58 -17.53 20.85
CA LYS A 181 -12.62 -16.80 19.56
C LYS A 181 -13.07 -15.32 19.63
N LYS A 182 -13.32 -14.78 20.82
CA LYS A 182 -13.50 -13.34 21.02
C LYS A 182 -12.21 -12.70 21.50
N LEU A 183 -12.04 -11.44 21.16
CA LEU A 183 -10.96 -10.60 21.68
C LEU A 183 -11.52 -9.68 22.75
N THR A 184 -10.80 -9.55 23.85
CA THR A 184 -11.08 -8.58 24.90
C THR A 184 -9.87 -7.69 25.09
N PHE A 185 -10.12 -6.43 25.41
CA PHE A 185 -9.08 -5.43 25.61
C PHE A 185 -9.11 -4.96 27.05
N GLU A 186 -7.95 -4.95 27.69
CA GLU A 186 -7.79 -4.47 29.07
C GLU A 186 -6.77 -3.34 29.09
N PRO A 187 -7.15 -2.10 29.46
CA PRO A 187 -6.21 -1.01 29.63
C PRO A 187 -5.09 -1.39 30.60
N TRP A 188 -3.84 -1.26 30.15
CA TRP A 188 -2.65 -1.60 30.93
C TRP A 188 -1.90 -0.37 31.40
N GLN A 189 -1.61 0.56 30.49
CA GLN A 189 -0.85 1.77 30.78
C GLN A 189 -1.45 2.96 30.06
N VAL A 190 -1.28 4.13 30.67
CA VAL A 190 -1.76 5.41 30.16
C VAL A 190 -0.58 6.38 30.17
N TYR A 191 -0.24 6.93 29.01
CA TYR A 191 0.82 7.91 28.86
C TYR A 191 0.20 9.30 28.68
N ARG A 192 0.62 10.24 29.53
CA ARG A 192 0.15 11.63 29.54
C ARG A 192 1.32 12.57 29.41
N GLY A 193 1.26 13.51 28.48
CA GLY A 193 2.33 14.49 28.35
C GLY A 193 2.32 15.28 27.06
N HIS A 194 1.53 14.84 26.07
CA HIS A 194 1.11 15.76 25.02
C HIS A 194 0.18 16.83 25.60
N GLU A 195 0.28 18.04 25.08
CA GLU A 195 -0.56 19.18 25.49
C GLU A 195 -1.71 19.43 24.50
N ARG A 196 -1.78 18.63 23.44
CA ARG A 196 -2.83 18.63 22.42
C ARG A 196 -3.07 17.21 21.88
N SER A 197 -4.04 17.09 20.98
CA SER A 197 -4.45 15.85 20.32
C SER A 197 -3.26 15.02 19.83
N VAL A 198 -3.28 13.72 20.09
CA VAL A 198 -2.25 12.78 19.64
C VAL A 198 -2.65 12.22 18.29
N GLU A 199 -2.01 12.68 17.21
CA GLU A 199 -2.43 12.36 15.84
C GLU A 199 -1.79 11.10 15.28
N CYS A 200 -0.63 10.70 15.80
CA CYS A 200 0.03 9.49 15.34
C CYS A 200 0.78 8.78 16.46
N VAL A 201 0.87 7.45 16.31
CA VAL A 201 1.63 6.58 17.20
C VAL A 201 2.31 5.50 16.35
N SER A 202 3.53 5.14 16.73
CA SER A 202 4.29 4.04 16.16
C SER A 202 4.95 3.25 17.27
N ALA A 203 4.72 1.95 17.27
CA ALA A 203 5.31 1.05 18.24
C ALA A 203 6.48 0.28 17.63
N LYS A 204 7.54 0.12 18.42
CA LYS A 204 8.66 -0.75 18.05
C LYS A 204 8.21 -2.21 18.20
N SER A 205 8.54 -3.04 17.22
CA SER A 205 8.13 -4.45 17.18
C SER A 205 8.67 -5.30 18.33
N ASP A 206 9.80 -4.91 18.92
CA ASP A 206 10.36 -5.54 20.12
C ASP A 206 9.60 -5.19 21.42
N GLY A 207 8.62 -4.29 21.32
CA GLY A 207 7.75 -3.92 22.42
C GLY A 207 8.40 -3.09 23.51
N THR A 208 9.59 -2.53 23.28
CA THR A 208 10.34 -1.74 24.29
C THR A 208 10.05 -0.24 24.24
N ARG A 209 9.52 0.26 23.11
CA ARG A 209 9.30 1.69 22.88
C ARG A 209 8.02 1.95 22.09
N ILE A 210 7.39 3.05 22.45
CA ILE A 210 6.32 3.69 21.67
C ILE A 210 6.77 5.10 21.34
N VAL A 211 6.46 5.59 20.15
CA VAL A 211 6.69 6.96 19.72
C VAL A 211 5.36 7.57 19.33
N SER A 212 5.07 8.79 19.77
CA SER A 212 3.85 9.51 19.40
C SER A 212 4.15 10.90 18.89
N GLY A 213 3.31 11.41 18.00
CA GLY A 213 3.30 12.79 17.52
C GLY A 213 1.97 13.46 17.82
N GLY A 214 2.03 14.69 18.34
CA GLY A 214 0.85 15.46 18.73
C GLY A 214 0.74 16.81 18.01
N PHE A 215 -0.45 17.39 18.07
CA PHE A 215 -0.71 18.76 17.61
C PHE A 215 -0.01 19.83 18.45
N ASP A 216 0.67 19.44 19.52
CA ASP A 216 1.57 20.28 20.31
C ASP A 216 2.93 20.49 19.63
N SER A 217 3.11 19.97 18.41
CA SER A 217 4.35 20.05 17.63
C SER A 217 5.52 19.28 18.24
N PHE A 218 5.24 18.33 19.15
CA PHE A 218 6.25 17.47 19.72
C PHE A 218 6.08 16.02 19.28
N LEU A 219 7.23 15.35 19.17
CA LEU A 219 7.32 13.90 19.18
C LEU A 219 7.76 13.48 20.59
N LYS A 220 7.10 12.46 21.15
CA LYS A 220 7.43 11.91 22.47
C LYS A 220 7.77 10.44 22.35
N VAL A 221 8.77 10.02 23.10
CA VAL A 221 9.27 8.64 23.14
C VAL A 221 8.96 8.07 24.52
N TRP A 222 8.29 6.93 24.53
CA TRP A 222 7.80 6.29 25.75
C TRP A 222 8.47 4.93 25.93
N ASN A 223 8.88 4.64 27.16
CA ASN A 223 9.29 3.29 27.55
C ASN A 223 8.05 2.49 27.97
N THR A 224 7.87 1.32 27.38
CA THR A 224 6.77 0.40 27.68
C THR A 224 7.06 -0.49 28.90
N GLU A 225 8.33 -0.70 29.24
CA GLU A 225 8.72 -1.60 30.33
C GLU A 225 8.51 -0.95 31.70
N ASP A 226 8.80 0.34 31.83
CA ASP A 226 8.90 0.99 33.15
C ASP A 226 7.75 1.96 33.48
N GLY A 227 6.92 2.35 32.51
CA GLY A 227 5.86 3.35 32.71
C GLY A 227 6.34 4.71 33.27
N SER A 228 7.65 4.88 33.42
CA SER A 228 8.28 6.07 33.99
C SER A 228 8.48 7.10 32.90
N PHE A 229 7.84 8.25 33.10
CA PHE A 229 8.18 9.48 32.40
C PHE A 229 9.68 9.75 32.53
N ILE A 230 10.36 10.00 31.42
CA ILE A 230 11.53 10.88 31.41
C ILE A 230 11.00 12.25 31.01
#